data_AF-A0A7V5FFS1-F1
#
_entry.id   AF-A0A7V5FFS1-F1
#
_cell.length_a   1.000
_cell.length_b   1.000
_cell.length_c   1.000
_cell.angle_alpha   90.00
_cell.angle_beta   90.00
_cell.angle_gamma   90.00
#
_symmetry.space_group_name_H-M   'P 1'
#
loop_
_entity.id
_entity.type
_entity.pdbx_description
1 polymer ?
#
loop_
_entity_poly.entity_id
_entity_poly.type
_entity_poly.pdbx_seq_one_letter_code
_entity_poly.pdbx_strand_id
1 'polypeptide(L)'
;MPKGKPWSHDQEKRLREMIEEGANVEDLAQAFNREPDAIRMKLNRMGLKVVVQKSQKRRTTTSTLLPKDIITHEQALRILAGALETLKQSGLDKLELQRLRILVDAVQTYDSVLEKFEGWVEIENRLIEMDKKIAELQKIQKV
;
A
#
# COMPACT_ATOMS: atom_id res chain seq x y z
N MET A 1 -3.70 -24.81 13.14
CA MET A 1 -2.32 -24.72 13.66
C MET A 1 -2.24 -25.51 14.96
N PRO A 2 -1.22 -26.37 15.16
CA PRO A 2 -1.04 -27.09 16.41
C PRO A 2 -0.81 -26.08 17.56
N LYS A 3 -1.50 -26.28 18.68
CA LYS A 3 -1.30 -25.44 19.88
C LYS A 3 0.09 -25.72 20.44
N GLY A 4 0.91 -24.68 20.61
CA GLY A 4 2.24 -24.80 21.20
C GLY A 4 2.20 -25.36 22.63
N LYS A 5 3.33 -25.92 23.09
CA LYS A 5 3.43 -26.55 24.42
C LYS A 5 2.95 -25.59 25.52
N PRO A 6 2.00 -25.99 26.38
CA PRO A 6 1.47 -25.12 27.43
C PRO A 6 2.58 -24.71 28.41
N TRP A 7 2.39 -23.57 29.07
CA TRP A 7 3.28 -23.10 30.12
C TRP A 7 2.85 -23.74 31.44
N SER A 8 3.79 -24.36 32.17
CA SER A 8 3.54 -24.80 33.54
C SER A 8 3.65 -23.63 34.51
N HIS A 9 2.96 -23.70 35.64
CA HIS A 9 3.02 -22.68 36.68
C HIS A 9 4.47 -22.47 37.19
N ASP A 10 5.28 -23.52 37.25
CA ASP A 10 6.69 -23.44 37.66
C ASP A 10 7.54 -22.69 36.64
N GLN A 11 7.22 -22.86 35.35
CA GLN A 11 7.91 -22.16 34.26
C GLN A 11 7.60 -20.66 34.30
N GLU A 12 6.36 -20.29 34.65
CA GLU A 12 5.97 -18.89 34.79
C GLU A 12 6.63 -18.22 36.00
N LYS A 13 6.76 -18.95 37.12
CA LYS A 13 7.45 -18.45 38.31
C LYS A 13 8.92 -18.19 38.01
N ARG A 14 9.61 -19.17 37.41
CA ARG A 14 11.02 -19.05 37.02
C ARG A 14 11.25 -17.95 35.97
N LEU A 15 10.30 -17.77 35.05
CA LEU A 15 10.35 -16.71 34.05
C LEU A 15 10.25 -15.31 34.69
N ARG A 16 9.48 -15.17 35.77
CA ARG A 16 9.38 -13.92 36.54
C ARG A 16 10.69 -13.64 37.29
N GLU A 17 11.22 -14.63 37.99
CA GLU A 17 12.48 -14.53 38.75
C GLU A 17 13.65 -14.10 37.83
N MET A 18 13.81 -14.76 36.68
CA MET A 18 14.89 -14.42 35.74
C MET A 18 14.77 -13.01 35.13
N ILE A 19 13.56 -12.44 35.04
CA ILE A 19 13.36 -11.06 34.58
C ILE A 19 13.62 -10.05 35.69
N GLU A 20 13.26 -10.38 36.93
CA GLU A 20 13.63 -9.57 38.09
C GLU A 20 15.16 -9.54 38.27
N GLU A 21 15.86 -10.62 37.93
CA GLU A 21 17.32 -10.70 37.83
C GLU A 21 17.91 -9.94 36.62
N GLY A 22 17.06 -9.43 35.72
CA GLY A 22 17.47 -8.64 34.56
C GLY A 22 17.97 -9.45 33.36
N ALA A 23 17.67 -10.74 33.27
CA ALA A 23 18.06 -11.58 32.14
C ALA A 23 17.47 -11.09 30.82
N ASN A 24 18.23 -11.22 29.73
CA ASN A 24 17.78 -10.82 28.42
C ASN A 24 16.90 -11.90 27.76
N VAL A 25 16.12 -11.52 26.75
CA VAL A 25 15.16 -12.40 26.07
C VAL A 25 15.85 -13.60 25.42
N GLU A 26 17.06 -13.41 24.92
CA GLU A 26 17.87 -14.47 24.32
C GLU A 26 18.31 -15.52 25.36
N ASP A 27 18.67 -15.09 26.57
CA ASP A 27 19.05 -16.00 27.66
C ASP A 27 17.84 -16.80 28.16
N LEU A 28 16.68 -16.14 28.24
CA LEU A 28 15.40 -16.79 28.53
C LEU A 28 15.04 -17.82 27.44
N ALA A 29 15.29 -17.51 26.16
CA ALA A 29 15.03 -18.43 25.05
C ALA A 29 15.83 -19.72 25.17
N GLN A 30 17.10 -19.60 25.55
CA GLN A 30 17.96 -20.74 25.81
C GLN A 30 17.51 -21.52 27.05
N ALA A 31 17.21 -20.84 28.15
CA ALA A 31 16.82 -21.47 29.42
C ALA A 31 15.51 -22.27 29.32
N PHE A 32 14.54 -21.78 28.54
CA PHE A 32 13.23 -22.43 28.36
C PHE A 32 13.14 -23.30 27.10
N ASN A 33 14.21 -23.34 26.29
CA ASN A 33 14.24 -23.99 24.98
C ASN A 33 13.02 -23.65 24.11
N ARG A 34 12.68 -22.35 24.06
CA ARG A 34 11.54 -21.79 23.33
C ARG A 34 12.02 -20.65 22.46
N GLU A 35 11.32 -20.40 21.36
CA GLU A 35 11.61 -19.29 20.47
C GLU A 35 11.51 -17.94 21.21
N PRO A 36 12.42 -16.97 20.95
CA PRO A 36 12.40 -15.66 21.57
C PRO A 36 11.04 -14.94 21.47
N ASP A 37 10.35 -15.10 20.34
CA ASP A 37 9.01 -14.52 20.13
C ASP A 37 7.93 -15.15 21.02
N ALA A 38 8.03 -16.46 21.30
CA ALA A 38 7.11 -17.14 22.22
C ALA A 38 7.27 -16.62 23.67
N ILE A 39 8.49 -16.27 24.05
CA ILE A 39 8.79 -15.66 25.36
C ILE A 39 8.27 -14.23 25.40
N ARG A 40 8.55 -13.40 24.38
CA ARG A 40 7.99 -12.03 24.27
C ARG A 40 6.47 -12.02 24.39
N MET A 41 5.79 -12.92 23.68
CA MET A 41 4.34 -13.07 23.79
C MET A 41 3.89 -13.49 25.18
N LYS A 42 4.61 -14.39 25.84
CA LYS A 42 4.26 -14.83 27.21
C LYS A 42 4.46 -13.70 28.22
N LEU A 43 5.54 -12.95 28.12
CA LEU A 43 5.83 -11.80 28.98
C LEU A 43 4.79 -10.69 28.82
N ASN A 44 4.41 -10.39 27.58
CA ASN A 44 3.30 -9.48 27.29
C ASN A 44 1.99 -9.95 27.92
N ARG A 45 1.68 -11.25 27.87
CA ARG A 45 0.48 -11.84 28.51
C ARG A 45 0.53 -11.78 30.04
N MET A 46 1.73 -11.83 30.62
CA MET A 46 1.94 -11.72 32.06
C MET A 46 2.08 -10.25 32.54
N GLY A 47 2.01 -9.27 31.63
CA GLY A 47 2.14 -7.85 31.96
C GLY A 47 3.57 -7.40 32.33
N LEU A 48 4.58 -8.24 32.09
CA LEU A 48 5.98 -7.95 32.39
C LEU A 48 6.57 -7.14 31.23
N LYS A 49 6.93 -5.87 31.47
CA LYS A 49 7.46 -4.96 30.45
C LYS A 49 8.92 -5.29 30.14
N VAL A 50 9.15 -5.92 28.98
CA VAL A 50 10.49 -5.97 28.38
C VAL A 50 10.71 -4.67 27.60
N VAL A 51 11.83 -3.99 27.84
CA VAL A 51 12.23 -2.82 27.05
C VAL A 51 12.68 -3.29 25.67
N VAL A 52 11.74 -3.43 24.75
CA VAL A 52 12.04 -3.77 23.36
C VAL A 52 12.45 -2.50 22.63
N GLN A 53 13.63 -2.48 22.01
CA GLN A 53 13.95 -1.51 20.97
C GLN A 53 12.90 -1.66 19.86
N LYS A 54 12.01 -0.67 19.72
CA LYS A 54 10.87 -0.67 18.80
C LYS A 54 11.30 -1.12 17.40
N SER A 55 11.00 -2.36 17.01
CA SER A 55 10.99 -2.74 15.60
C SER A 55 9.93 -1.90 14.89
N GLN A 56 10.28 -1.38 13.72
CA GLN A 56 9.45 -0.47 12.94
C GLN A 56 8.03 -1.02 12.80
N LYS A 57 7.05 -0.21 13.23
CA LYS A 57 5.62 -0.51 13.10
C LYS A 57 5.33 -0.95 11.65
N ARG A 58 4.82 -2.17 11.47
CA ARG A 58 4.19 -2.58 10.21
C ARG A 58 2.97 -1.68 10.01
N ARG A 59 3.11 -0.63 9.20
CA ARG A 59 1.99 0.21 8.79
C ARG A 59 1.14 -0.61 7.82
N THR A 60 -0.05 -1.01 8.25
CA THR A 60 -1.09 -1.45 7.32
C THR A 60 -1.55 -0.22 6.54
N THR A 61 -1.30 -0.21 5.23
CA THR A 61 -1.67 0.88 4.33
C THR A 61 -3.11 0.69 3.87
N THR A 62 -4.06 1.12 4.68
CA THR A 62 -5.41 1.42 4.19
C THR A 62 -5.55 2.93 4.10
N SER A 63 -4.94 3.53 3.06
CA SER A 63 -5.31 4.88 2.65
C SER A 63 -6.49 4.78 1.69
N THR A 64 -7.62 5.33 2.10
CA THR A 64 -8.80 5.52 1.23
C THR A 64 -8.39 6.34 0.01
N LEU A 65 -8.63 5.80 -1.19
CA LEU A 65 -8.42 6.54 -2.44
C LEU A 65 -9.55 7.57 -2.57
N LEU A 66 -9.23 8.85 -2.44
CA LEU A 66 -10.18 9.93 -2.67
C LEU A 66 -10.34 10.13 -4.19
N PRO A 67 -11.57 10.37 -4.69
CA PRO A 67 -11.77 10.76 -6.07
C PRO A 67 -10.94 12.01 -6.37
N LYS A 68 -10.19 11.98 -7.47
CA LYS A 68 -9.37 13.10 -7.95
C LYS A 68 -9.70 13.35 -9.42
N ASP A 69 -9.57 14.60 -9.83
CA ASP A 69 -9.76 15.00 -11.22
C ASP A 69 -8.86 14.20 -12.17
N ILE A 70 -9.41 13.92 -13.35
CA ILE A 70 -8.74 13.22 -14.45
C ILE A 70 -7.60 14.13 -14.94
N ILE A 71 -6.39 13.57 -14.97
CA ILE A 71 -5.16 14.17 -15.50
C ILE A 71 -5.23 14.16 -17.04
N THR A 72 -4.77 15.22 -17.70
CA THR A 72 -4.72 15.29 -19.18
C THR A 72 -3.53 14.51 -19.75
N HIS A 73 -3.57 14.17 -21.04
CA HIS A 73 -2.47 13.49 -21.74
C HIS A 73 -1.14 14.24 -21.58
N GLU A 74 -1.16 15.57 -21.76
CA GLU A 74 0.03 16.41 -21.58
C GLU A 74 0.62 16.30 -20.17
N GLN A 75 -0.23 16.30 -19.14
CA GLN A 75 0.21 16.18 -17.76
C GLN A 75 0.78 14.78 -17.47
N ALA A 76 0.21 13.72 -18.03
CA ALA A 76 0.75 12.36 -17.96
C ALA A 76 2.16 12.28 -18.58
N LEU A 77 2.36 12.88 -19.75
CA LEU A 77 3.66 12.94 -20.42
C LEU A 77 4.71 13.72 -19.60
N ARG A 78 4.32 14.83 -18.96
CA ARG A 78 5.22 15.59 -18.08
C ARG A 78 5.70 14.75 -16.89
N ILE A 79 4.83 13.92 -16.33
CA ILE A 79 5.20 12.98 -15.25
C ILE A 79 6.21 11.95 -15.75
N LEU A 80 5.99 11.38 -16.93
CA LEU A 80 6.93 10.43 -17.54
C LEU A 80 8.29 11.08 -17.84
N ALA A 81 8.30 12.31 -18.35
CA ALA A 81 9.53 13.05 -18.60
C ALA A 81 10.34 13.26 -17.30
N GLY A 82 9.69 13.65 -16.21
CA GLY A 82 10.34 13.79 -14.90
C GLY A 82 10.86 12.45 -14.34
N ALA A 83 10.13 11.35 -14.54
CA ALA A 83 10.59 10.02 -14.16
C ALA A 83 11.85 9.61 -14.94
N LEU A 84 11.92 9.92 -16.23
CA LEU A 84 13.10 9.68 -17.06
C LEU A 84 14.31 10.51 -16.63
N GLU A 85 14.13 11.78 -16.29
CA GLU A 85 15.21 12.62 -15.75
C GLU A 85 15.74 12.07 -14.43
N THR A 86 14.83 11.62 -13.56
CA THR A 86 15.20 11.02 -12.27
C THR A 86 16.02 9.75 -12.48
N LEU A 87 15.63 8.88 -13.42
CA LEU A 87 16.37 7.67 -13.78
C LEU A 87 17.77 7.93 -14.35
N LYS A 88 18.00 9.10 -14.97
CA LYS A 88 19.32 9.47 -15.50
C LYS A 88 20.30 9.83 -14.38
N GLN A 89 19.82 10.19 -13.19
CA GLN A 89 20.68 10.53 -12.06
C GLN A 89 21.25 9.26 -11.42
N SER A 90 22.54 9.27 -11.07
CA SER A 90 23.18 8.18 -10.34
C SER A 90 22.86 8.27 -8.83
N GLY A 91 22.74 7.11 -8.16
CA GLY A 91 22.51 7.05 -6.70
C GLY A 91 21.11 6.64 -6.25
N LEU A 92 20.27 6.12 -7.15
CA LEU A 92 18.92 5.65 -6.80
C LEU A 92 18.93 4.35 -6.00
N ASP A 93 18.15 4.31 -4.92
CA ASP A 93 17.95 3.09 -4.13
C ASP A 93 17.01 2.11 -4.86
N LYS A 94 17.12 0.82 -4.54
CA LYS A 94 16.29 -0.25 -5.14
C LYS A 94 14.79 0.01 -4.94
N LEU A 95 14.40 0.54 -3.77
CA LEU A 95 13.01 0.89 -3.49
C LEU A 95 12.51 2.07 -4.34
N GLU A 96 13.38 3.03 -4.63
CA GLU A 96 13.05 4.18 -5.47
C GLU A 96 12.85 3.76 -6.92
N LEU A 97 13.74 2.89 -7.44
CA LEU A 97 13.58 2.29 -8.77
C LEU A 97 12.27 1.50 -8.88
N GLN A 98 11.91 0.73 -7.85
CA GLN A 98 10.64 -0.01 -7.83
C GLN A 98 9.43 0.92 -7.83
N ARG A 99 9.43 1.98 -7.01
CA ARG A 99 8.35 2.97 -6.98
C ARG A 99 8.21 3.70 -8.32
N LEU A 100 9.34 4.09 -8.92
CA LEU A 100 9.37 4.82 -10.17
C LEU A 100 8.88 3.93 -11.33
N ARG A 101 9.25 2.65 -11.35
CA ARG A 101 8.70 1.67 -12.29
C ARG A 101 7.18 1.56 -12.15
N ILE A 102 6.67 1.37 -10.93
CA ILE A 102 5.22 1.26 -10.69
C ILE A 102 4.50 2.53 -11.17
N LEU A 103 5.10 3.70 -10.95
CA LEU A 103 4.54 4.97 -11.40
C LEU A 103 4.50 5.08 -12.93
N VAL A 104 5.58 4.68 -13.63
CA VAL A 104 5.61 4.66 -15.10
C VAL A 104 4.56 3.69 -15.65
N ASP A 105 4.48 2.47 -15.12
CA ASP A 105 3.51 1.45 -15.54
C ASP A 105 2.06 1.94 -15.33
N ALA A 106 1.80 2.63 -14.22
CA ALA A 106 0.50 3.21 -13.91
C ALA A 106 0.13 4.34 -14.89
N VAL A 107 1.07 5.23 -15.21
CA VAL A 107 0.83 6.34 -16.15
C VAL A 107 0.58 5.82 -17.57
N GLN A 108 1.33 4.82 -18.02
CA GLN A 108 1.09 4.19 -19.34
C GLN A 108 -0.29 3.55 -19.42
N THR A 109 -0.70 2.85 -18.36
CA THR A 109 -2.04 2.24 -18.29
C THR A 109 -3.12 3.32 -18.28
N TYR A 110 -2.92 4.39 -17.53
CA TYR A 110 -3.81 5.53 -17.46
C TYR A 110 -4.00 6.20 -18.82
N ASP A 111 -2.89 6.43 -19.54
CA ASP A 111 -2.90 7.09 -20.83
C ASP A 111 -3.72 6.34 -21.88
N SER A 112 -3.56 5.01 -21.94
CA SER A 112 -4.37 4.16 -22.83
C SER A 112 -5.86 4.15 -22.49
N VAL A 113 -6.22 4.29 -21.21
CA VAL A 113 -7.62 4.40 -20.79
C VAL A 113 -8.17 5.79 -21.11
N LEU A 114 -7.35 6.84 -20.94
CA LEU A 114 -7.71 8.22 -21.26
C LEU A 114 -8.00 8.39 -22.75
N GLU A 115 -7.16 7.86 -23.63
CA GLU A 115 -7.37 7.91 -25.10
C GLU A 115 -8.73 7.33 -25.49
N LYS A 116 -9.09 6.20 -24.90
CA LYS A 116 -10.42 5.60 -25.12
C LYS A 116 -11.52 6.52 -24.63
N PHE A 117 -11.38 7.06 -23.41
CA PHE A 117 -12.37 7.98 -22.82
C PHE A 117 -12.58 9.23 -23.68
N GLU A 118 -11.51 9.84 -24.18
CA GLU A 118 -11.60 10.99 -25.08
C GLU A 118 -12.37 10.64 -26.36
N GLY A 119 -12.13 9.46 -26.94
CA GLY A 119 -12.91 8.95 -28.08
C GLY A 119 -14.40 8.74 -27.76
N TRP A 120 -14.74 8.26 -26.56
CA TRP A 120 -16.13 8.16 -26.12
C TRP A 120 -16.81 9.53 -26.02
N VAL A 121 -16.12 10.53 -25.46
CA VAL A 121 -16.63 11.90 -25.35
C VAL A 121 -16.87 12.52 -26.72
N GLU A 122 -15.99 12.28 -27.69
CA GLU A 122 -16.18 12.74 -29.07
C GLU A 122 -17.43 12.13 -29.72
N ILE A 123 -17.62 10.81 -29.55
CA ILE A 123 -18.80 10.10 -30.08
C ILE A 123 -20.09 10.64 -29.44
N GLU A 124 -20.09 10.85 -28.12
CA GLU A 124 -21.23 11.40 -27.38
C GLU A 124 -21.59 12.80 -27.89
N ASN A 125 -20.60 13.67 -28.08
CA ASN A 125 -20.82 15.00 -28.65
C ASN A 125 -21.41 14.94 -30.06
N ARG A 126 -20.91 14.03 -30.90
CA ARG A 126 -21.44 13.83 -32.26
C ARG A 126 -22.89 13.34 -32.25
N LEU A 127 -23.26 12.46 -31.32
CA LEU A 127 -24.65 12.01 -31.13
C LEU A 127 -25.55 13.18 -30.73
N ILE A 128 -25.11 14.01 -29.78
CA ILE A 128 -25.85 15.22 -29.36
C ILE A 128 -26.05 16.17 -30.54
N GLU A 129 -25.05 16.36 -31.39
CA GLU A 129 -25.17 17.17 -32.60
C GLU A 129 -26.14 16.57 -33.62
N MET A 130 -26.13 15.25 -33.79
CA MET A 130 -27.06 14.55 -34.67
C MET A 130 -28.51 14.67 -34.18
N ASP A 131 -28.75 14.50 -32.87
CA ASP A 131 -30.07 14.66 -32.27
C ASP A 131 -30.61 16.08 -32.46
N LYS A 132 -29.76 17.10 -32.32
CA LYS A 132 -30.12 18.50 -32.62
C LYS A 132 -30.56 18.66 -34.09
N LYS A 133 -29.79 18.13 -35.03
CA LYS A 133 -30.12 18.19 -36.48
C LYS A 133 -31.42 17.47 -36.80
N ILE A 134 -31.67 16.31 -36.19
CA ILE A 134 -32.92 15.56 -36.38
C ILE A 134 -34.11 16.39 -35.85
N ALA A 135 -33.97 17.02 -34.68
CA ALA A 135 -35.01 17.87 -34.12
C ALA A 135 -35.34 19.08 -35.00
N GLU A 136 -34.34 19.69 -35.65
CA GLU A 136 -34.54 20.78 -36.61
C GLU A 136 -35.27 20.31 -37.87
N LEU A 137 -34.87 19.17 -38.44
CA LEU A 137 -35.53 18.59 -39.61
C LEU A 137 -37.00 18.24 -39.32
N GLN A 138 -37.29 17.69 -38.14
CA GLN A 138 -38.66 17.40 -37.72
C GLN A 138 -39.52 18.66 -37.56
N LYS A 139 -38.94 19.80 -37.18
CA LYS A 139 -39.65 21.07 -37.13
C LYS A 139 -39.98 21.58 -38.54
N ILE A 140 -39.03 21.47 -39.48
CA ILE A 140 -39.22 21.87 -40.87
C ILE A 140 -40.28 21.01 -41.56
N GLN A 141 -40.33 19.71 -41.26
CA GLN A 141 -41.27 18.76 -41.86
C GLN A 141 -42.70 18.84 -41.28
N LYS A 142 -42.90 19.56 -40.17
CA LYS A 142 -44.21 19.80 -39.53
C LYS A 142 -44.86 21.12 -39.96
N VAL A 143 -44.25 21.87 -40.88
CA VAL A 143 -44.81 23.06 -41.55
C VAL A 143 -45.20 22.68 -42.97
#